data_AF-A0A7S4NW51-F1
#
_entry.id   AF-A0A7S4NW51-F1
#
_cell.length_a   1.000
_cell.length_b   1.000
_cell.length_c   1.000
_cell.angle_alpha   90.00
_cell.angle_beta   90.00
_cell.angle_gamma   90.00
#
_symmetry.space_group_name_H-M   'P 1'
#
loop_
_entity.id
_entity.type
_entity.pdbx_description
1 polymer ?
#
loop_
_entity_poly.entity_id
_entity_poly.type
_entity_poly.pdbx_seq_one_letter_code
_entity_poly.pdbx_strand_id
1 'polypeptide(L)'
;NGKRSYCHVSDMEKLTEDVEMCMEANGFSRELFDDVINQMLRIARAIGIPRKSIMLVSLPGSGRKWISRLAARMLSSDVVEVDSTHNLEETILTCYKTAGLEAKPVTVIVEDA
;
A
#
# COMPACT_ATOMS: atom_id res chain seq x y z
N ASN A 1 -6.73 18.09 2.86
CA ASN A 1 -6.06 17.42 4.01
C ASN A 1 -7.05 17.17 5.14
N GLY A 2 -7.94 16.19 4.97
CA GLY A 2 -8.71 15.66 6.10
C GLY A 2 -7.78 14.82 6.97
N LYS A 3 -7.73 15.06 8.29
CA LYS A 3 -6.99 14.20 9.22
C LYS A 3 -7.58 12.78 9.13
N ARG A 4 -6.85 11.86 8.50
CA ARG A 4 -7.16 10.44 8.57
C ARG A 4 -6.80 9.99 9.98
N SER A 5 -7.82 9.83 10.82
CA SER A 5 -7.65 9.30 12.17
C SER A 5 -7.74 7.79 12.10
N TYR A 6 -6.73 7.10 12.59
CA TYR A 6 -6.84 5.68 12.87
C TYR A 6 -7.94 5.49 13.93
N CYS A 7 -8.89 4.61 13.69
CA CYS A 7 -10.00 4.33 14.60
C CYS A 7 -10.01 2.85 15.00
N HIS A 8 -10.68 2.57 16.11
CA HIS A 8 -10.97 1.19 16.48
C HIS A 8 -12.00 0.61 15.50
N VAL A 9 -11.73 -0.58 14.98
CA VAL A 9 -12.66 -1.33 14.14
C VAL A 9 -13.59 -2.10 15.06
N SER A 10 -14.85 -1.68 15.13
CA SER A 10 -15.91 -2.35 15.89
C SER A 10 -16.70 -3.36 15.06
N ASP A 11 -16.66 -3.21 13.74
CA ASP A 11 -17.45 -3.99 12.79
C ASP A 11 -16.53 -4.44 11.65
N MET A 12 -16.27 -5.75 11.60
CA MET A 12 -15.41 -6.35 10.59
C MET A 12 -16.13 -6.57 9.26
N GLU A 13 -17.45 -6.80 9.27
CA GLU A 13 -18.21 -7.01 8.03
C GLU A 13 -18.22 -5.73 7.21
N LYS A 14 -18.50 -4.60 7.86
CA LYS A 14 -18.43 -3.28 7.22
C LYS A 14 -17.04 -2.95 6.70
N LEU A 15 -15.99 -3.30 7.45
CA LEU A 15 -14.62 -3.08 7.00
C LEU A 15 -14.33 -3.91 5.73
N THR A 16 -14.78 -5.16 5.69
CA THR A 16 -14.61 -6.01 4.51
C THR A 16 -15.30 -5.39 3.30
N GLU A 17 -16.55 -4.93 3.45
CA GLU A 17 -17.30 -4.24 2.38
C GLU A 17 -16.55 -2.99 1.87
N ASP A 18 -16.07 -2.13 2.78
CA ASP A 18 -15.30 -0.93 2.40
C ASP A 18 -14.00 -1.28 1.64
N VAL A 19 -13.36 -2.39 2.00
CA VAL A 19 -12.15 -2.88 1.32
C VAL A 19 -12.47 -3.45 -0.05
N GLU A 20 -13.56 -4.22 -0.18
CA GLU A 20 -14.04 -4.75 -1.46
C GLU A 20 -14.36 -3.62 -2.44
N MET A 21 -15.07 -2.58 -1.98
CA MET A 21 -15.32 -1.37 -2.78
C MET A 21 -14.01 -0.71 -3.24
N CYS A 22 -13.00 -0.64 -2.36
CA CYS A 22 -11.69 -0.10 -2.71
C CYS A 22 -10.96 -0.98 -3.74
N MET A 23 -11.07 -2.30 -3.62
CA MET A 23 -10.50 -3.26 -4.57
C MET A 23 -11.10 -3.09 -5.96
N GLU A 24 -12.43 -3.05 -6.06
CA GLU A 24 -13.14 -2.83 -7.32
C GLU A 24 -12.73 -1.52 -7.99
N ALA A 25 -12.69 -0.43 -7.21
CA ALA A 25 -12.28 0.89 -7.71
C ALA A 25 -10.84 0.93 -8.24
N ASN A 26 -9.98 0.01 -7.78
CA ASN A 26 -8.58 -0.09 -8.20
C ASN A 26 -8.31 -1.28 -9.14
N GLY A 27 -9.36 -1.97 -9.61
CA GLY A 27 -9.25 -3.09 -10.55
C GLY A 27 -8.64 -4.36 -9.95
N PHE A 28 -8.71 -4.55 -8.63
CA PHE A 28 -8.30 -5.80 -7.98
C PHE A 28 -9.50 -6.76 -7.89
N SER A 29 -9.38 -7.94 -8.50
CA SER A 29 -10.34 -9.02 -8.37
C SER A 29 -9.65 -10.22 -7.72
N ARG A 30 -9.74 -10.31 -6.39
CA ARG A 30 -9.19 -11.40 -5.57
C ARG A 30 -10.10 -11.63 -4.36
N GLU A 31 -10.11 -12.85 -3.86
CA GLU A 31 -10.85 -13.21 -2.65
C GLU A 31 -10.17 -12.61 -1.40
N LEU A 32 -10.98 -12.02 -0.53
CA LEU A 32 -10.56 -11.56 0.79
C LEU A 32 -10.87 -12.62 1.84
N PHE A 33 -9.89 -12.86 2.70
CA PHE A 33 -10.03 -13.64 3.91
C PHE A 33 -9.52 -12.81 5.08
N ASP A 34 -9.92 -13.14 6.30
CA ASP A 34 -9.56 -12.40 7.52
C ASP A 34 -8.06 -12.15 7.65
N ASP A 35 -7.22 -13.13 7.30
CA ASP A 35 -5.76 -13.00 7.34
C ASP A 35 -5.24 -11.94 6.36
N VAL A 36 -5.81 -11.88 5.16
CA VAL A 36 -5.45 -10.92 4.12
C VAL A 36 -5.83 -9.51 4.55
N ILE A 37 -7.04 -9.34 5.10
CA ILE A 37 -7.51 -8.06 5.64
C ILE A 37 -6.58 -7.61 6.78
N ASN A 38 -6.29 -8.49 7.74
CA ASN A 38 -5.39 -8.19 8.84
C ASN A 38 -3.98 -7.81 8.38
N GLN A 39 -3.41 -8.53 7.41
CA GLN A 39 -2.11 -8.20 6.83
C GLN A 39 -2.13 -6.84 6.14
N MET A 40 -3.17 -6.56 5.36
CA MET A 40 -3.36 -5.29 4.68
C MET A 40 -3.46 -4.13 5.67
N LEU A 41 -4.23 -4.26 6.75
CA LEU A 41 -4.34 -3.25 7.80
C LEU A 41 -2.99 -2.96 8.48
N ARG A 42 -2.18 -3.99 8.70
CA ARG A 42 -0.82 -3.83 9.26
C ARG A 42 0.09 -3.04 8.32
N ILE A 43 0.01 -3.32 7.02
CA ILE A 43 0.77 -2.61 5.99
C ILE A 43 0.29 -1.16 5.86
N ALA A 44 -1.02 -0.93 5.74
CA ALA A 44 -1.61 0.40 5.67
C ALA A 44 -1.23 1.24 6.90
N ARG A 45 -1.31 0.65 8.11
CA ARG A 45 -0.85 1.32 9.33
C ARG A 45 0.62 1.73 9.25
N ALA A 46 1.48 0.90 8.66
CA ALA A 46 2.88 1.24 8.53
C ALA A 46 3.13 2.37 7.53
N ILE A 47 2.48 2.32 6.36
CA ILE A 47 2.58 3.37 5.33
C ILE A 47 2.06 4.72 5.87
N GLY A 48 1.00 4.70 6.69
CA GLY A 48 0.43 5.91 7.29
C GLY A 48 1.31 6.62 8.32
N ILE A 49 2.43 6.01 8.75
CA ILE A 49 3.37 6.62 9.70
C ILE A 49 4.48 7.34 8.93
N PRO A 50 4.72 8.64 9.19
CA PRO A 50 5.79 9.38 8.53
C PRO A 50 7.16 8.72 8.73
N ARG A 51 7.95 8.66 7.65
CA ARG A 51 9.33 8.13 7.65
C ARG A 51 9.47 6.65 8.06
N LYS A 52 8.39 5.87 7.95
CA LYS A 52 8.45 4.44 8.25
C LYS A 52 8.71 3.62 6.99
N SER A 53 9.55 2.60 7.12
CA SER A 53 9.70 1.51 6.16
C SER A 53 9.35 0.19 6.81
N ILE A 54 8.97 -0.81 6.00
CA ILE A 54 8.70 -2.17 6.46
C ILE A 54 9.29 -3.17 5.48
N MET A 55 9.74 -4.30 6.01
CA MET A 55 10.16 -5.46 5.23
C MET A 55 9.14 -6.57 5.42
N LEU A 56 8.62 -7.11 4.32
CA LEU A 56 7.63 -8.18 4.33
C LEU A 56 8.33 -9.51 4.07
N VAL A 57 8.42 -10.37 5.09
CA VAL A 57 9.03 -11.70 4.98
C VAL A 57 7.93 -12.75 4.88
N SER A 58 7.81 -13.40 3.72
CA SER A 58 6.84 -14.47 3.47
C SER A 58 7.26 -15.31 2.27
N LEU A 59 6.58 -16.43 2.03
CA LEU A 59 6.81 -17.27 0.85
C LEU A 59 6.41 -16.54 -0.46
N PRO A 60 7.03 -16.88 -1.61
CA PRO A 60 6.53 -16.47 -2.92
C PRO A 60 5.06 -16.86 -3.11
N GLY A 61 4.27 -16.02 -3.77
CA GLY A 61 2.84 -16.28 -4.01
C GLY A 61 1.90 -15.90 -2.85
N SER A 62 2.41 -15.54 -1.67
CA SER A 62 1.62 -15.06 -0.52
C SER A 62 0.85 -13.75 -0.73
N GLY A 63 0.98 -13.12 -1.90
CA GLY A 63 0.23 -11.92 -2.24
C GLY A 63 0.79 -10.61 -1.70
N ARG A 64 1.96 -10.62 -1.01
CA ARG A 64 2.62 -9.42 -0.44
C ARG A 64 2.59 -8.20 -1.36
N LYS A 65 2.86 -8.38 -2.65
CA LYS A 65 2.89 -7.30 -3.65
C LYS A 65 1.54 -6.61 -3.83
N TRP A 66 0.51 -7.37 -4.17
CA TRP A 66 -0.80 -6.79 -4.46
C TRP A 66 -1.46 -6.23 -3.20
N ILE A 67 -1.27 -6.88 -2.04
CA ILE A 67 -1.73 -6.37 -0.74
C ILE A 67 -1.07 -5.03 -0.42
N SER A 68 0.25 -4.91 -0.66
CA SER A 68 0.97 -3.65 -0.43
C SER A 68 0.51 -2.53 -1.36
N ARG A 69 0.25 -2.84 -2.64
CA ARG A 69 -0.31 -1.87 -3.59
C ARG A 69 -1.67 -1.37 -3.14
N LEU A 70 -2.56 -2.28 -2.74
CA LEU A 70 -3.91 -1.92 -2.29
C LEU A 70 -3.85 -1.06 -1.02
N ALA A 71 -3.05 -1.45 -0.02
CA ALA A 71 -2.84 -0.68 1.20
C ALA A 71 -2.32 0.74 0.94
N ALA A 72 -1.41 0.91 -0.03
CA ALA A 72 -0.92 2.23 -0.44
C ALA A 72 -2.02 3.06 -1.13
N ARG A 73 -2.83 2.43 -2.00
CA ARG A 73 -3.95 3.07 -2.70
C ARG A 73 -5.07 3.52 -1.75
N MET A 74 -5.37 2.75 -0.70
CA MET A 74 -6.29 3.15 0.38
C MET A 74 -5.83 4.45 1.07
N LEU A 75 -4.52 4.70 1.09
CA LEU A 75 -3.93 5.91 1.63
C LEU A 75 -3.68 6.98 0.56
N SER A 76 -4.24 6.83 -0.64
CA SER A 76 -4.01 7.73 -1.78
C SER A 76 -2.53 7.98 -2.04
N SER A 77 -1.67 7.03 -1.67
CA SER A 77 -0.25 7.07 -1.98
C SER A 77 -0.05 6.54 -3.39
N ASP A 78 0.70 7.29 -4.19
CA ASP A 78 1.20 6.77 -5.46
C ASP A 78 2.16 5.62 -5.20
N VAL A 79 2.08 4.58 -6.03
CA VAL A 79 2.86 3.36 -5.89
C VAL A 79 3.91 3.33 -6.99
N VAL A 80 5.17 3.19 -6.59
CA VAL A 80 6.30 3.01 -7.49
C VAL A 80 6.89 1.63 -7.20
N GLU A 81 6.80 0.73 -8.17
CA GLU A 81 7.41 -0.59 -8.10
C GLU A 81 8.78 -0.51 -8.79
N VAL A 82 9.85 -0.85 -8.08
CA VAL A 82 11.19 -0.92 -8.65
C VAL A 82 11.45 -2.34 -9.09
N ASP A 83 11.70 -2.54 -10.38
CA ASP A 83 12.19 -3.80 -10.93
C ASP A 83 13.59 -3.64 -11.54
N SER A 84 14.20 -4.76 -11.97
CA SER A 84 15.55 -4.80 -12.54
C SER A 84 15.70 -4.10 -13.89
N THR A 85 14.59 -3.72 -14.53
CA THR A 85 14.59 -3.01 -15.82
C THR A 85 14.53 -1.48 -15.66
N HIS A 86 14.25 -0.98 -14.45
CA HIS A 86 14.16 0.45 -14.20
C HIS A 86 15.53 1.09 -13.99
N ASN A 87 15.71 2.30 -14.53
CA ASN A 87 16.79 3.18 -14.10
C ASN A 87 16.47 3.65 -12.66
N LEU A 88 17.20 3.10 -11.69
CA LEU A 88 16.98 3.38 -10.27
C LEU A 88 17.16 4.87 -9.94
N GLU A 89 18.13 5.53 -10.56
CA GLU A 89 18.42 6.95 -10.31
C GLU A 89 17.24 7.84 -10.74
N GLU A 90 16.73 7.62 -11.95
CA GLU A 90 15.57 8.36 -12.48
C GLU A 90 14.29 8.09 -11.68
N THR A 91 14.10 6.84 -11.28
CA THR A 91 12.94 6.41 -10.48
C THR A 91 12.95 7.08 -9.12
N ILE A 92 14.09 7.08 -8.43
CA ILE A 92 14.28 7.75 -7.14
C ILE A 92 14.09 9.26 -7.28
N LEU A 93 14.67 9.88 -8.33
CA LEU A 93 14.50 11.31 -8.58
C LEU A 93 13.03 11.69 -8.77
N THR A 94 12.28 10.86 -9.50
CA THR A 94 10.83 11.04 -9.68
C THR A 94 10.09 10.96 -8.35
N CYS A 95 10.41 9.96 -7.52
CA CYS A 95 9.83 9.85 -6.18
C CYS A 95 10.10 11.09 -5.32
N TYR A 96 11.34 11.62 -5.35
CA TYR A 96 11.69 12.86 -4.63
C TYR A 96 10.93 14.08 -5.14
N LYS A 97 10.72 14.21 -6.46
CA LYS A 97 9.92 15.30 -7.02
C LYS A 97 8.46 15.20 -6.58
N THR A 98 7.84 14.02 -6.70
CA THR A 98 6.43 13.83 -6.32
C THR A 98 6.22 14.03 -4.81
N ALA A 99 7.06 13.43 -3.97
CA ALA A 99 6.94 13.55 -2.53
C ALA A 99 7.36 14.92 -1.99
N GLY A 100 8.45 15.49 -2.53
CA GLY A 100 9.06 16.71 -2.03
C GLY A 100 8.48 18.00 -2.64
N LEU A 101 8.28 18.03 -3.97
CA LEU A 101 7.82 19.23 -4.68
C LEU A 101 6.29 19.28 -4.77
N GLU A 102 5.64 18.17 -5.14
CA GLU A 102 4.18 18.11 -5.28
C GLU A 102 3.46 17.83 -3.96
N ALA A 103 4.20 17.49 -2.90
CA ALA A 103 3.68 17.10 -1.60
C ALA A 103 2.64 15.96 -1.66
N LYS A 104 2.78 15.06 -2.65
CA LYS A 104 1.94 13.87 -2.79
C LYS A 104 2.59 12.67 -2.12
N PRO A 105 1.84 11.86 -1.36
CA PRO A 105 2.41 10.66 -0.73
C PRO A 105 2.84 9.64 -1.78
N VAL A 106 4.06 9.10 -1.62
CA VAL A 106 4.64 8.08 -2.48
C VAL A 106 5.07 6.88 -1.64
N THR A 107 4.72 5.67 -2.09
CA THR A 107 5.12 4.39 -1.52
C THR A 107 5.94 3.65 -2.56
N VAL A 108 7.19 3.34 -2.21
CA VAL A 108 8.09 2.56 -3.07
C VAL A 108 8.05 1.11 -2.63
N ILE A 109 7.75 0.20 -3.58
CA ILE A 109 7.79 -1.25 -3.38
C ILE A 109 9.03 -1.78 -4.09
N VAL A 110 9.89 -2.44 -3.32
CA VAL A 110 11.09 -3.12 -3.82
C VAL A 110 10.91 -4.60 -3.53
N GLU A 111 11.06 -5.44 -4.55
CA GLU A 111 11.06 -6.89 -4.41
C GLU A 111 12.49 -7.42 -4.49
N ASP A 112 12.75 -8.49 -3.74
CA ASP A 112 13.97 -9.28 -3.90
C ASP A 112 13.77 -10.17 -5.13
N ALA A 113 14.68 -10.05 -6.11
CA ALA A 113 14.58 -10.70 -7.42
C ALA A 113 14.98 -12.18 -7.36
#